data_AF-A0AAD7WJK7-F1
#
_entry.id   AF-A0AAD7WJK7-F1
#
_cell.length_a   1.000
_cell.length_b   1.000
_cell.length_c   1.000
_cell.angle_alpha   90.00
_cell.angle_beta   90.00
_cell.angle_gamma   90.00
#
_symmetry.space_group_name_H-M   'P 1'
#
loop_
_entity.id
_entity.type
_entity.pdbx_description
1 polymer ?
#
loop_
_entity_poly.entity_id
_entity_poly.type
_entity_poly.pdbx_seq_one_letter_code
_entity_poly.pdbx_strand_id
1 'polypeptide(L)'
;MPSKTLVSLAVLLAILVTISAAGEKNYELEIPELKKLLNSKVVRAEVIVHLKTGGEGEKSNQDTIKELQEFLAKKYDWVSWSVHLINHSGSSYRNWRAGDNFHQVNNINVVVSYSCSPQPVPKDCIRQLMEGPVRKGDAQAVVEALEKQLPGFVAHAVSRHKESYAACSFPEDCHYWERHKNVALCVHSE
;
A
#
# COMPACT_ATOMS: atom_id res chain seq x y z
N MET A 1 26.63 4.69 -16.40
CA MET A 1 25.29 4.33 -15.87
C MET A 1 24.30 5.37 -16.38
N PRO A 2 23.21 5.01 -17.07
CA PRO A 2 22.20 6.01 -17.46
C PRO A 2 21.62 6.63 -16.18
N SER A 3 21.37 7.94 -16.19
CA SER A 3 20.77 8.62 -15.03
C SER A 3 19.40 8.00 -14.73
N LYS A 4 19.03 7.90 -13.45
CA LYS A 4 17.71 7.37 -13.01
C LYS A 4 16.53 8.06 -13.74
N THR A 5 16.73 9.31 -14.16
CA THR A 5 15.81 10.12 -14.98
C THR A 5 15.55 9.52 -16.36
N LEU A 6 16.57 8.97 -17.02
CA LEU A 6 16.49 8.39 -18.36
C LEU A 6 15.67 7.09 -18.40
N VAL A 7 15.77 6.26 -17.36
CA VAL A 7 14.98 5.02 -17.26
C VAL A 7 13.50 5.35 -17.04
N SER A 8 13.20 6.34 -16.19
CA SER A 8 11.82 6.80 -15.95
C SER A 8 11.20 7.42 -17.20
N LEU A 9 11.97 8.21 -17.97
CA LEU A 9 11.55 8.76 -19.26
C LEU A 9 11.29 7.68 -20.32
N ALA A 10 12.13 6.65 -20.40
CA ALA A 10 11.96 5.57 -21.38
C ALA A 10 10.71 4.73 -21.11
N VAL A 11 10.38 4.46 -19.84
CA VAL A 11 9.15 3.76 -19.44
C VAL A 11 7.91 4.64 -19.71
N LEU A 12 7.98 5.94 -19.41
CA LEU A 12 6.95 6.91 -19.78
C LEU A 12 6.73 6.98 -21.29
N LEU A 13 7.81 7.00 -22.09
CA LEU A 13 7.74 7.04 -23.55
C LEU A 13 7.12 5.76 -24.12
N ALA A 14 7.55 4.59 -23.64
CA ALA A 14 7.03 3.31 -24.10
C ALA A 14 5.51 3.18 -23.84
N ILE A 15 5.03 3.74 -22.73
CA ILE A 15 3.63 3.63 -22.32
C ILE A 15 2.75 4.68 -22.99
N LEU A 16 3.27 5.90 -23.22
CA LEU A 16 2.63 6.89 -24.10
C LEU A 16 2.47 6.33 -25.53
N VAL A 17 3.48 5.62 -26.04
CA VAL A 17 3.41 4.93 -27.34
C VAL A 17 2.35 3.81 -27.32
N THR A 18 2.24 3.06 -26.21
CA THR A 18 1.26 1.98 -26.08
C THR A 18 -0.18 2.48 -25.95
N ILE A 19 -0.40 3.58 -25.22
CA ILE A 19 -1.72 4.22 -25.06
C ILE A 19 -2.16 4.88 -26.38
N SER A 20 -1.25 5.52 -27.11
CA SER A 20 -1.51 6.10 -28.43
C SER A 20 -1.89 5.03 -29.47
N ALA A 21 -1.27 3.85 -29.40
CA ALA A 21 -1.57 2.73 -30.28
C ALA A 21 -2.91 2.01 -29.98
N ALA A 22 -3.48 2.20 -28.78
CA ALA A 22 -4.69 1.51 -28.33
C ALA A 22 -6.01 2.19 -28.74
N GLY A 23 -5.98 3.37 -29.38
CA GLY A 23 -7.13 3.92 -30.11
C GLY A 23 -8.40 4.24 -29.31
N GLU A 24 -8.33 4.35 -27.97
CA GLU A 24 -9.51 4.60 -27.14
C GLU A 24 -9.44 5.94 -26.39
N LYS A 25 -10.28 6.88 -26.87
CA LYS A 25 -10.84 8.08 -26.22
C LYS A 25 -9.86 8.99 -25.44
N ASN A 26 -9.82 10.27 -25.84
CA ASN A 26 -9.08 11.34 -25.17
C ASN A 26 -9.49 11.48 -23.69
N TYR A 27 -8.70 10.89 -22.80
CA TYR A 27 -8.62 11.29 -21.40
C TYR A 27 -7.37 12.15 -21.27
N GLU A 28 -7.55 13.46 -21.11
CA GLU A 28 -6.46 14.38 -20.81
C GLU A 28 -6.08 14.18 -19.32
N LEU A 29 -5.37 13.08 -19.05
CA LEU A 29 -4.83 12.80 -17.73
C LEU A 29 -3.60 13.67 -17.52
N GLU A 30 -3.60 14.49 -16.47
CA GLU A 30 -2.43 15.31 -16.12
C GLU A 30 -1.21 14.43 -15.81
N ILE A 31 -0.01 14.94 -16.09
CA ILE A 31 1.26 14.23 -15.88
C ILE A 31 1.41 13.61 -14.47
N PRO A 32 0.96 14.25 -13.37
CA PRO A 32 0.98 13.65 -12.03
C PRO A 32 0.09 12.40 -11.91
N GLU A 33 -1.11 12.43 -12.48
CA GLU A 33 -2.06 11.30 -12.46
C GLU A 33 -1.56 10.11 -13.28
N LEU A 34 -0.94 10.39 -14.44
CA LEU A 34 -0.27 9.35 -15.24
C LEU A 34 0.89 8.71 -14.50
N LYS A 35 1.70 9.50 -13.78
CA LYS A 35 2.80 8.96 -12.94
C LYS A 35 2.28 8.10 -11.81
N LYS A 36 1.21 8.52 -11.13
CA LYS A 36 0.56 7.76 -10.05
C LYS A 36 0.00 6.44 -10.56
N LEU A 37 -0.74 6.47 -11.67
CA LEU A 37 -1.33 5.28 -12.30
C LEU A 37 -0.25 4.32 -12.81
N LEU A 38 0.79 4.86 -13.43
CA LEU A 38 1.92 4.08 -13.93
C LEU A 38 2.67 3.38 -12.79
N ASN A 39 3.00 4.12 -11.74
CA ASN A 39 3.65 3.58 -10.56
C ASN A 39 2.78 2.48 -9.93
N SER A 40 1.48 2.69 -9.77
CA SER A 40 0.55 1.68 -9.25
C SER A 40 0.59 0.37 -10.06
N LYS A 41 0.54 0.45 -11.40
CA LYS A 41 0.57 -0.75 -12.27
C LYS A 41 1.93 -1.46 -12.29
N VAL A 42 3.03 -0.70 -12.31
CA VAL A 42 4.40 -1.26 -12.33
C VAL A 42 4.72 -1.90 -10.99
N VAL A 43 4.47 -1.19 -9.89
CA VAL A 43 4.63 -1.71 -8.52
C VAL A 43 3.80 -2.97 -8.34
N ARG A 44 2.56 -2.99 -8.83
CA ARG A 44 1.71 -4.19 -8.82
C ARG A 44 2.38 -5.38 -9.49
N ALA A 45 2.87 -5.22 -10.73
CA ALA A 45 3.50 -6.31 -11.46
C ALA A 45 4.75 -6.84 -10.72
N GLU A 46 5.53 -5.95 -10.13
CA GLU A 46 6.77 -6.30 -9.42
C GLU A 46 6.49 -6.99 -8.09
N VAL A 47 5.50 -6.54 -7.33
CA VAL A 47 5.01 -7.23 -6.13
C VAL A 47 4.57 -8.65 -6.47
N ILE A 48 3.81 -8.82 -7.56
CA ILE A 48 3.36 -10.15 -8.01
C ILE A 48 4.55 -11.04 -8.38
N VAL A 49 5.52 -10.52 -9.14
CA VAL A 49 6.71 -11.29 -9.53
C VAL A 49 7.52 -11.68 -8.29
N HIS A 50 7.81 -10.73 -7.40
CA HIS A 50 8.62 -10.96 -6.20
C HIS A 50 8.00 -12.02 -5.29
N LEU A 51 6.69 -11.96 -5.07
CA LEU A 51 5.96 -12.95 -4.28
C LEU A 51 5.92 -14.34 -4.94
N LYS A 52 5.95 -14.42 -6.28
CA LYS A 52 5.98 -15.70 -7.02
C LYS A 52 7.36 -16.32 -7.09
N THR A 53 8.41 -15.51 -7.23
CA THR A 53 9.80 -15.98 -7.31
C THR A 53 10.42 -16.26 -5.95
N GLY A 54 9.80 -15.78 -4.86
CA GLY A 54 10.26 -15.98 -3.50
C GLY A 54 10.10 -17.40 -2.94
N GLY A 55 9.60 -18.38 -3.72
CA GLY A 55 9.20 -19.70 -3.22
C GLY A 55 9.83 -20.91 -3.91
N GLU A 56 10.98 -21.37 -3.41
CA GLU A 56 11.37 -22.80 -3.36
C GLU A 56 11.90 -23.20 -1.94
N GLY A 57 11.49 -22.49 -0.88
CA GLY A 57 11.81 -22.86 0.51
C GLY A 57 10.81 -22.29 1.52
N GLU A 58 10.69 -22.91 2.71
CA GLU A 58 9.84 -22.46 3.82
C GLU A 58 10.32 -21.12 4.41
N LYS A 59 10.03 -20.00 3.72
CA LYS A 59 10.19 -18.65 4.28
C LYS A 59 8.93 -18.25 5.05
N SER A 60 9.10 -17.57 6.19
CA SER A 60 7.96 -17.06 6.97
C SER A 60 7.29 -15.86 6.27
N ASN A 61 6.00 -15.65 6.51
CA ASN A 61 5.27 -14.49 5.97
C ASN A 61 5.89 -13.14 6.37
N GLN A 62 6.45 -13.05 7.58
CA GLN A 62 7.12 -11.86 8.06
C GLN A 62 8.40 -11.59 7.26
N ASP A 63 9.19 -12.63 6.97
CA ASP A 63 10.42 -12.50 6.19
C ASP A 63 10.11 -12.13 4.74
N THR A 64 9.09 -12.74 4.13
CA THR A 64 8.63 -12.39 2.78
C THR A 64 8.25 -10.92 2.68
N ILE A 65 7.54 -10.37 3.68
CA ILE A 65 7.12 -8.97 3.66
C ILE A 65 8.28 -8.02 3.89
N LYS A 66 9.21 -8.38 4.75
CA LYS A 66 10.43 -7.61 4.96
C LYS A 66 11.27 -7.57 3.68
N GLU A 67 11.48 -8.70 3.02
CA GLU A 67 12.23 -8.80 1.76
C GLU A 67 11.58 -7.96 0.66
N LEU A 68 10.25 -8.02 0.53
CA LEU A 68 9.50 -7.20 -0.42
C LEU A 68 9.65 -5.71 -0.12
N GLN A 69 9.53 -5.32 1.15
CA GLN A 69 9.70 -3.94 1.57
C GLN A 69 11.12 -3.43 1.28
N GLU A 70 12.15 -4.23 1.57
CA GLU A 70 13.56 -3.91 1.28
C GLU A 70 13.81 -3.78 -0.22
N PHE A 71 13.23 -4.68 -1.03
CA PHE A 71 13.28 -4.59 -2.49
C PHE A 71 12.68 -3.28 -3.00
N LEU A 72 11.48 -2.92 -2.54
CA LEU A 72 10.79 -1.69 -2.92
C LEU A 72 11.57 -0.45 -2.48
N ALA A 73 12.03 -0.41 -1.23
CA ALA A 73 12.81 0.71 -0.70
C ALA A 73 14.17 0.88 -1.42
N LYS A 74 14.81 -0.21 -1.83
CA LYS A 74 16.05 -0.15 -2.62
C LYS A 74 15.82 0.33 -4.04
N LYS A 75 14.73 -0.11 -4.67
CA LYS A 75 14.43 0.19 -6.08
C LYS A 75 13.85 1.59 -6.25
N TYR A 76 13.04 2.03 -5.30
CA TYR A 76 12.33 3.29 -5.29
C TYR A 76 12.68 4.05 -4.01
N ASP A 77 13.95 4.42 -3.90
CA ASP A 77 14.57 5.09 -2.73
C ASP A 77 14.08 6.53 -2.49
N TRP A 78 13.24 7.05 -3.38
CA TRP A 78 12.67 8.40 -3.34
C TRP A 78 11.26 8.45 -2.73
N VAL A 79 10.70 7.32 -2.29
CA VAL A 79 9.45 7.25 -1.52
C VAL A 79 9.61 6.35 -0.29
N SER A 80 8.75 6.55 0.70
CA SER A 80 8.57 5.61 1.79
C SER A 80 7.47 4.60 1.47
N TRP A 81 7.67 3.35 1.87
CA TRP A 81 6.81 2.21 1.56
C TRP A 81 6.14 1.66 2.81
N SER A 82 4.88 1.25 2.67
CA SER A 82 4.13 0.49 3.67
C SER A 82 3.62 -0.78 3.01
N VAL A 83 4.05 -1.93 3.51
CA VAL A 83 3.73 -3.26 2.94
C VAL A 83 3.02 -4.09 4.00
N HIS A 84 1.83 -4.57 3.68
CA HIS A 84 0.98 -5.32 4.60
C HIS A 84 0.57 -6.64 3.98
N LEU A 85 0.84 -7.75 4.67
CA LEU A 85 0.30 -9.05 4.32
C LEU A 85 -0.90 -9.35 5.20
N ILE A 86 -1.96 -9.84 4.57
CA ILE A 86 -3.17 -10.28 5.23
C ILE A 86 -3.41 -11.72 4.81
N ASN A 87 -3.17 -12.63 5.74
CA ASN A 87 -3.42 -14.04 5.55
C ASN A 87 -4.91 -14.32 5.82
N HIS A 88 -5.57 -15.03 4.91
CA HIS A 88 -6.95 -15.43 5.10
C HIS A 88 -7.17 -16.87 4.62
N SER A 89 -7.67 -17.71 5.52
CA SER A 89 -8.06 -19.10 5.24
C SER A 89 -9.53 -19.24 4.76
N GLY A 90 -10.16 -18.19 4.21
CA GLY A 90 -11.59 -18.20 3.87
C GLY A 90 -11.99 -17.39 2.62
N SER A 91 -13.27 -17.48 2.24
CA SER A 91 -13.84 -16.99 0.97
C SER A 91 -14.46 -15.59 1.00
N SER A 92 -14.38 -14.84 2.12
CA SER A 92 -15.03 -13.53 2.23
C SER A 92 -14.06 -12.36 2.04
N TYR A 93 -13.97 -11.92 0.79
CA TYR A 93 -13.20 -10.76 0.31
C TYR A 93 -13.89 -9.41 0.56
N ARG A 94 -15.14 -9.42 1.06
CA ARG A 94 -16.08 -8.29 1.00
C ARG A 94 -15.93 -7.21 2.09
N ASN A 95 -15.09 -7.43 3.11
CA ASN A 95 -15.08 -6.57 4.31
C ASN A 95 -13.80 -5.72 4.46
N TRP A 96 -13.11 -5.40 3.36
CA TRP A 96 -11.87 -4.62 3.39
C TRP A 96 -12.01 -3.33 2.60
N ARG A 97 -11.61 -2.22 3.24
CA ARG A 97 -11.31 -0.93 2.60
C ARG A 97 -9.93 -0.48 3.04
N ALA A 98 -8.89 -0.98 2.40
CA ALA A 98 -7.84 -0.08 1.93
C ALA A 98 -8.36 0.51 0.61
N GLY A 99 -7.94 1.72 0.26
CA GLY A 99 -8.29 2.30 -1.05
C GLY A 99 -7.84 1.46 -2.24
N ASP A 100 -7.81 2.06 -3.43
CA ASP A 100 -7.61 1.38 -4.73
C ASP A 100 -6.24 0.66 -4.93
N ASN A 101 -5.41 0.54 -3.90
CA ASN A 101 -4.03 0.03 -3.94
C ASN A 101 -3.86 -1.44 -3.49
N PHE A 102 -4.91 -2.26 -3.56
CA PHE A 102 -4.86 -3.68 -3.12
C PHE A 102 -4.45 -4.66 -4.20
N HIS A 103 -3.65 -5.67 -3.83
CA HIS A 103 -3.27 -6.77 -4.72
C HIS A 103 -3.40 -8.16 -4.05
N GLN A 104 -3.95 -9.13 -4.78
CA GLN A 104 -4.04 -10.53 -4.36
C GLN A 104 -3.03 -11.37 -5.14
N VAL A 105 -2.23 -12.18 -4.45
CA VAL A 105 -1.31 -13.15 -5.05
C VAL A 105 -1.42 -14.46 -4.26
N ASN A 106 -1.87 -15.54 -4.90
CA ASN A 106 -1.88 -16.90 -4.34
C ASN A 106 -2.53 -17.02 -2.93
N ASN A 107 -3.78 -16.61 -2.77
CA ASN A 107 -4.54 -16.56 -1.49
C ASN A 107 -3.96 -15.65 -0.39
N ILE A 108 -2.81 -15.03 -0.64
CA ILE A 108 -2.22 -14.01 0.21
C ILE A 108 -2.65 -12.65 -0.34
N ASN A 109 -3.15 -11.79 0.55
CA ASN A 109 -3.53 -10.43 0.18
C ASN A 109 -2.45 -9.49 0.65
N VAL A 110 -1.87 -8.75 -0.30
CA VAL A 110 -0.82 -7.79 -0.02
C VAL A 110 -1.33 -6.39 -0.35
N VAL A 111 -1.20 -5.50 0.62
CA VAL A 111 -1.44 -4.06 0.45
C VAL A 111 -0.09 -3.39 0.36
N VAL A 112 0.11 -2.60 -0.68
CA VAL A 112 1.30 -1.77 -0.83
C VAL A 112 0.84 -0.35 -1.03
N SER A 113 1.30 0.53 -0.16
CA SER A 113 1.08 1.97 -0.25
C SER A 113 2.41 2.69 -0.05
N TYR A 114 2.47 3.94 -0.49
CA TYR A 114 3.69 4.74 -0.42
C TYR A 114 3.37 6.21 -0.15
N SER A 115 4.39 6.97 0.25
CA SER A 115 4.34 8.43 0.33
C SER A 115 5.63 9.02 -0.22
N CYS A 116 5.50 10.02 -1.08
CA CYS A 116 6.65 10.76 -1.63
C CYS A 116 7.18 11.82 -0.65
N SER A 117 6.35 12.24 0.32
CA SER A 117 6.70 13.26 1.30
C SER A 117 6.11 12.88 2.66
N PRO A 118 6.70 11.88 3.34
CA PRO A 118 6.20 11.39 4.63
C PRO A 118 6.01 12.53 5.63
N GLN A 119 4.84 12.56 6.28
CA GLN A 119 4.54 13.51 7.35
C GLN A 119 4.30 12.76 8.67
N PRO A 120 4.65 13.38 9.81
CA PRO A 120 4.37 12.79 11.12
C PRO A 120 2.89 12.48 11.28
N VAL A 121 2.58 11.26 11.72
CA VAL A 121 1.22 10.81 11.96
C VAL A 121 0.76 11.32 13.33
N PRO A 122 -0.46 11.90 13.46
CA PRO A 122 -0.98 12.34 14.75
C PRO A 122 -1.42 11.15 15.62
N LYS A 123 -0.44 10.39 16.15
CA LYS A 123 -0.65 9.11 16.84
C LYS A 123 -1.63 9.23 18.02
N ASP A 124 -1.58 10.32 18.77
CA ASP A 124 -2.47 10.53 19.92
C ASP A 124 -3.94 10.75 19.50
N CYS A 125 -4.18 11.47 18.40
CA CYS A 125 -5.53 11.60 17.83
C CYS A 125 -6.07 10.25 17.38
N ILE A 126 -5.24 9.43 16.72
CA ILE A 126 -5.62 8.07 16.29
C ILE A 126 -5.99 7.22 17.51
N ARG A 127 -5.14 7.21 18.55
CA ARG A 127 -5.41 6.44 19.78
C ARG A 127 -6.72 6.86 20.43
N GLN A 128 -6.97 8.17 20.57
CA GLN A 128 -8.23 8.68 21.12
C GLN A 128 -9.45 8.24 20.30
N LEU A 129 -9.37 8.32 18.97
CA LEU A 129 -10.45 7.82 18.09
C LEU A 129 -10.67 6.31 18.29
N MET A 130 -9.59 5.54 18.36
CA MET A 130 -9.61 4.09 18.56
C MET A 130 -10.01 3.65 19.97
N GLU A 131 -10.03 4.56 20.95
CA GLU A 131 -10.58 4.35 22.29
C GLU A 131 -12.06 4.76 22.38
N GLY A 132 -12.48 5.70 21.52
CA GLY A 132 -13.83 6.27 21.46
C GLY A 132 -14.84 5.47 20.62
N PRO A 133 -15.81 6.14 19.99
CA PRO A 133 -16.92 5.49 19.26
C PRO A 133 -16.46 4.57 18.12
N VAL A 134 -15.34 4.92 17.46
CA VAL A 134 -14.76 4.18 16.32
C VAL A 134 -14.27 2.80 16.74
N ARG A 135 -13.89 2.63 18.01
CA ARG A 135 -13.46 1.35 18.60
C ARG A 135 -14.42 0.19 18.37
N LYS A 136 -15.73 0.47 18.34
CA LYS A 136 -16.79 -0.53 18.19
C LYS A 136 -17.08 -0.87 16.72
N GLY A 137 -16.58 -0.08 15.79
CA GLY A 137 -16.76 -0.29 14.36
C GLY A 137 -16.01 -1.52 13.85
N ASP A 138 -16.44 -2.00 12.68
CA ASP A 138 -15.66 -2.91 11.86
C ASP A 138 -14.55 -2.15 11.10
N ALA A 139 -13.73 -2.87 10.33
CA ALA A 139 -12.62 -2.27 9.59
C ALA A 139 -13.05 -1.13 8.67
N GLN A 140 -14.23 -1.22 8.04
CA GLN A 140 -14.74 -0.19 7.16
C GLN A 140 -15.11 1.07 7.95
N ALA A 141 -15.87 0.93 9.03
CA ALA A 141 -16.26 2.05 9.87
C ALA A 141 -15.04 2.78 10.48
N VAL A 142 -13.98 2.03 10.81
CA VAL A 142 -12.71 2.60 11.28
C VAL A 142 -12.05 3.50 10.22
N VAL A 143 -11.93 2.99 8.98
CA VAL A 143 -11.28 3.74 7.89
C VAL A 143 -12.09 4.98 7.53
N GLU A 144 -13.40 4.85 7.37
CA GLU A 144 -14.26 5.99 7.03
C GLU A 144 -14.24 7.10 8.09
N ALA A 145 -14.08 6.74 9.37
CA ALA A 145 -13.96 7.72 10.44
C ALA A 145 -12.59 8.42 10.42
N LEU A 146 -11.51 7.68 10.15
CA LEU A 146 -10.16 8.22 10.08
C LEU A 146 -9.98 9.13 8.85
N GLU A 147 -10.46 8.73 7.68
CA GLU A 147 -10.39 9.55 6.45
C GLU A 147 -11.11 10.90 6.63
N LYS A 148 -12.22 10.93 7.37
CA LYS A 148 -12.94 12.18 7.68
C LYS A 148 -12.17 13.09 8.64
N GLN A 149 -11.44 12.52 9.59
CA GLN A 149 -10.75 13.26 10.65
C GLN A 149 -9.32 13.65 10.26
N LEU A 150 -8.69 12.88 9.37
CA LEU A 150 -7.29 12.99 8.99
C LEU A 150 -7.16 13.13 7.46
N PRO A 151 -7.61 14.26 6.88
CA PRO A 151 -7.42 14.50 5.45
C PRO A 151 -5.92 14.51 5.09
N GLY A 152 -5.57 13.91 3.95
CA GLY A 152 -4.18 13.75 3.51
C GLY A 152 -3.44 12.55 4.12
N PHE A 153 -4.14 11.70 4.87
CA PHE A 153 -3.62 10.44 5.38
C PHE A 153 -4.35 9.26 4.75
N VAL A 154 -3.59 8.20 4.48
CA VAL A 154 -4.08 6.89 4.05
C VAL A 154 -4.26 6.01 5.28
N ALA A 155 -5.44 5.40 5.42
CA ALA A 155 -5.73 4.42 6.46
C ALA A 155 -6.02 3.04 5.87
N HIS A 156 -5.45 2.00 6.48
CA HIS A 156 -5.76 0.60 6.16
C HIS A 156 -6.13 -0.14 7.43
N ALA A 157 -7.34 -0.67 7.49
CA ALA A 157 -7.80 -1.48 8.61
C ALA A 157 -8.14 -2.90 8.17
N VAL A 158 -7.79 -3.85 9.02
CA VAL A 158 -8.07 -5.28 8.83
C VAL A 158 -8.69 -5.81 10.11
N SER A 159 -9.74 -6.62 10.01
CA SER A 159 -10.33 -7.28 11.18
C SER A 159 -9.27 -8.00 12.02
N ARG A 160 -9.37 -7.87 13.35
CA ARG A 160 -8.48 -8.53 14.34
C ARG A 160 -8.36 -10.05 14.16
N HIS A 161 -9.36 -10.67 13.57
CA HIS A 161 -9.46 -12.13 13.40
C HIS A 161 -8.64 -12.64 12.22
N LYS A 162 -8.08 -11.72 11.42
CA LYS A 162 -7.18 -12.06 10.33
C LYS A 162 -5.74 -11.92 10.83
N GLU A 163 -4.92 -12.87 10.45
CA GLU A 163 -3.48 -12.78 10.67
C GLU A 163 -2.92 -11.75 9.69
N SER A 164 -2.09 -10.84 10.23
CA SER A 164 -1.60 -9.70 9.47
C SER A 164 -0.17 -9.36 9.88
N TYR A 165 0.66 -9.10 8.89
CA TYR A 165 2.05 -8.69 9.05
C TYR A 165 2.28 -7.36 8.34
N ALA A 166 3.24 -6.57 8.83
CA ALA A 166 3.59 -5.30 8.23
C ALA A 166 5.10 -5.09 8.25
N ALA A 167 5.61 -4.44 7.21
CA ALA A 167 6.93 -3.83 7.15
C ALA A 167 6.82 -2.47 6.48
N CYS A 168 7.64 -1.51 6.89
CA CYS A 168 7.63 -0.18 6.30
C CYS A 168 9.03 0.42 6.24
N SER A 169 9.23 1.39 5.33
CA SER A 169 10.45 2.21 5.22
C SER A 169 10.20 3.68 5.59
N PHE A 170 9.13 3.93 6.34
CA PHE A 170 8.81 5.27 6.83
C PHE A 170 9.73 5.66 7.99
N PRO A 171 10.02 6.96 8.16
CA PRO A 171 10.54 7.48 9.42
C PRO A 171 9.66 7.08 10.62
N GLU A 172 10.26 6.98 11.80
CA GLU A 172 9.64 6.43 13.01
C GLU A 172 8.30 7.09 13.41
N ASP A 173 8.14 8.37 13.12
CA ASP A 173 6.94 9.17 13.43
C ASP A 173 5.94 9.26 12.27
N CYS A 174 6.34 8.88 11.05
CA CYS A 174 5.55 9.04 9.82
C CYS A 174 4.70 7.80 9.49
N HIS A 175 4.72 6.78 10.34
CA HIS A 175 3.92 5.57 10.18
C HIS A 175 3.32 5.14 11.51
N TYR A 176 2.06 4.72 11.45
CA TYR A 176 1.34 4.16 12.57
C TYR A 176 0.94 2.73 12.23
N TRP A 177 1.36 1.78 13.05
CA TRP A 177 0.94 0.39 12.97
C TRP A 177 0.67 -0.16 14.35
N GLU A 178 -0.61 -0.42 14.66
CA GLU A 178 -1.01 -0.98 15.95
C GLU A 178 -2.17 -1.98 15.80
N ARG A 179 -2.21 -2.96 16.70
CA ARG A 179 -3.35 -3.89 16.84
C ARG A 179 -4.31 -3.36 17.91
N HIS A 180 -5.47 -2.90 17.48
CA HIS A 180 -6.56 -2.46 18.35
C HIS A 180 -7.55 -3.60 18.64
N LYS A 181 -8.51 -3.33 19.53
CA LYS A 181 -9.51 -4.32 19.99
C LYS A 181 -10.18 -5.08 18.84
N ASN A 182 -10.54 -4.40 17.75
CA ASN A 182 -11.32 -4.95 16.64
C ASN A 182 -10.57 -5.02 15.30
N VAL A 183 -9.45 -4.30 15.16
CA VAL A 183 -8.73 -4.19 13.90
C VAL A 183 -7.22 -4.09 14.12
N ALA A 184 -6.44 -4.55 13.14
CA ALA A 184 -5.09 -4.07 12.91
C ALA A 184 -5.18 -2.83 12.01
N LEU A 185 -4.54 -1.72 12.41
CA LEU A 185 -4.64 -0.44 11.75
C LEU A 185 -3.26 0.04 11.29
N CYS A 186 -3.20 0.51 10.05
CA CYS A 186 -2.09 1.23 9.47
C CYS A 186 -2.52 2.64 9.09
N VAL A 187 -1.72 3.66 9.41
CA VAL A 187 -1.91 5.03 8.91
C VAL A 187 -0.58 5.66 8.53
N HIS A 188 -0.54 6.35 7.40
CA HIS A 188 0.58 7.17 6.94
C HIS A 188 0.08 8.32 6.04
N SER A 189 0.90 9.33 5.77
CA SER A 189 0.54 10.41 4.82
C SER A 189 0.42 9.87 3.38
N GLU A 190 -0.40 10.49 2.55
CA GLU A 190 -0.46 10.20 1.09
C GLU A 190 0.89 10.34 0.35
#